data_AF-A0A7C8MDZ1-F1
#
_entry.id   AF-A0A7C8MDZ1-F1
#
_cell.length_a   1.000
_cell.length_b   1.000
_cell.length_c   1.000
_cell.angle_alpha   90.00
_cell.angle_beta   90.00
_cell.angle_gamma   90.00
#
_symmetry.space_group_name_H-M   'P 1'
#
loop_
_entity.id
_entity.type
_entity.pdbx_description
1 polymer ?
#
loop_
_entity_poly.entity_id
_entity_poly.type
_entity_poly.pdbx_seq_one_letter_code
_entity_poly.pdbx_strand_id
1 'polypeptide(L)'
;MAYVDALVTRYQAPHGYTSWFRIPGVGRDDRAQARFRTNLINRYESKQKGGALLWCPISRAYYESDDMTAAHVVPYNTGESNCNYLFGDAESDNGHLMCPSNGLLLHAKFEKALDDGRIAIVPASKDDIDPEMNSTVNFGHNDEPYKVKVLDATLNLPELNLGAVKGPHLDGRILKFWNDNRPKKRYLWFNTIINIARRRRARVPGWPSDMAILKGGMWASPGEWLRRSTMHCILRQIAFVEDPEEYLEIGLGPTLIGGPEETPFCREIADRVAVKLNPPRAQKYGDEDSPVQSRVYSNPFSQLDRSMPYRMCHVMSDYCDVCDDGGYGW
;
A
#
# COMPACT_ATOMS: atom_id res chain seq x y z
N MET A 1 -11.91 26.62 14.65
CA MET A 1 -10.81 26.64 13.66
C MET A 1 -9.98 25.37 13.76
N ALA A 2 -9.32 25.06 14.87
CA ALA A 2 -8.43 23.89 15.02
C ALA A 2 -9.01 22.49 14.65
N TYR A 3 -10.32 22.23 14.86
CA TYR A 3 -10.93 20.95 14.49
C TYR A 3 -11.11 20.79 12.96
N VAL A 4 -11.50 21.88 12.29
CA VAL A 4 -11.63 21.90 10.83
C VAL A 4 -10.24 21.84 10.20
N ASP A 5 -9.27 22.55 10.74
CA ASP A 5 -7.87 22.50 10.27
C ASP A 5 -7.24 21.11 10.49
N ALA A 6 -7.55 20.44 11.60
CA ALA A 6 -7.11 19.06 11.85
C ALA A 6 -7.77 18.05 10.89
N LEU A 7 -9.04 18.26 10.53
CA LEU A 7 -9.71 17.47 9.49
C LEU A 7 -9.08 17.73 8.13
N VAL A 8 -8.93 18.99 7.73
CA VAL A 8 -8.32 19.42 6.46
C VAL A 8 -6.87 18.91 6.34
N THR A 9 -6.08 18.94 7.42
CA THR A 9 -4.72 18.40 7.45
C THR A 9 -4.70 16.87 7.28
N ARG A 10 -5.67 16.15 7.85
CA ARG A 10 -5.86 14.70 7.58
C ARG A 10 -6.28 14.44 6.13
N TYR A 11 -7.05 15.35 5.52
CA TYR A 11 -7.45 15.28 4.11
C TYR A 11 -6.29 15.58 3.14
N GLN A 12 -5.32 16.41 3.53
CA GLN A 12 -4.29 16.91 2.63
C GLN A 12 -3.03 16.01 2.52
N ALA A 13 -2.76 15.13 3.48
CA ALA A 13 -1.55 14.32 3.47
C ALA A 13 -1.63 13.05 4.36
N PRO A 14 -2.37 12.00 3.96
CA PRO A 14 -2.49 10.76 4.73
C PRO A 14 -1.16 9.97 4.89
N HIS A 15 -0.14 10.30 4.10
CA HIS A 15 1.09 9.50 3.99
C HIS A 15 1.90 9.36 5.29
N GLY A 16 1.81 10.33 6.22
CA GLY A 16 2.46 10.20 7.54
C GLY A 16 1.76 9.20 8.49
N TYR A 17 0.49 8.88 8.24
CA TYR A 17 -0.28 7.92 9.05
C TYR A 17 -0.12 6.48 8.55
N THR A 18 0.38 6.33 7.33
CA THR A 18 0.62 5.07 6.63
C THR A 18 2.11 4.78 6.44
N SER A 19 3.02 5.55 7.06
CA SER A 19 4.48 5.29 7.09
C SER A 19 4.91 4.29 8.15
N TRP A 20 5.69 3.27 7.81
CA TRP A 20 6.20 2.30 8.80
C TRP A 20 6.94 3.01 9.95
N PHE A 21 6.71 2.54 11.19
CA PHE A 21 7.39 3.10 12.34
C PHE A 21 8.82 2.59 12.44
N ARG A 22 9.80 3.49 12.39
CA ARG A 22 11.19 3.18 12.70
C ARG A 22 11.43 3.56 14.16
N ILE A 23 11.78 2.59 15.01
CA ILE A 23 12.10 2.87 16.42
C ILE A 23 13.46 3.60 16.46
N PRO A 24 13.52 4.86 16.88
CA PRO A 24 14.79 5.57 17.00
C PRO A 24 15.66 4.91 18.08
N GLY A 25 16.96 4.73 17.83
CA GLY A 25 17.92 4.20 18.81
C GLY A 25 17.95 2.68 18.98
N VAL A 26 16.96 1.94 18.47
CA VAL A 26 17.08 0.48 18.25
C VAL A 26 17.76 0.29 16.90
N GLY A 27 19.08 0.53 16.89
CA GLY A 27 19.89 0.47 15.69
C GLY A 27 19.76 -0.90 15.02
N ARG A 28 19.41 -0.89 13.74
CA ARG A 28 19.64 -2.05 12.87
C ARG A 28 21.14 -2.29 12.84
N ASP A 29 21.58 -3.55 12.88
CA ASP A 29 23.00 -3.87 12.70
C ASP A 29 23.47 -3.36 11.32
N ASP A 30 24.33 -2.33 11.32
CA ASP A 30 24.87 -1.70 10.12
C ASP A 30 25.58 -2.71 9.22
N ARG A 31 26.24 -3.71 9.81
CA ARG A 31 26.90 -4.78 9.04
C ARG A 31 25.88 -5.66 8.36
N ALA A 32 24.80 -6.01 9.06
CA ALA A 32 23.70 -6.77 8.46
C ALA A 32 23.03 -5.97 7.34
N GLN A 33 22.78 -4.67 7.52
CA GLN A 33 22.22 -3.81 6.48
C GLN A 33 23.12 -3.70 5.25
N ALA A 34 24.42 -3.50 5.45
CA ALA A 34 25.40 -3.48 4.37
C ALA A 34 25.43 -4.82 3.62
N ARG A 35 25.40 -5.95 4.35
CA ARG A 35 25.33 -7.29 3.75
C ARG A 35 24.03 -7.49 2.97
N PHE A 36 22.89 -7.08 3.50
CA PHE A 36 21.60 -7.16 2.81
C PHE A 36 21.61 -6.37 1.50
N ARG A 37 22.12 -5.13 1.54
CA ARG A 37 22.28 -4.30 0.33
C ARG A 37 23.15 -5.00 -0.71
N THR A 38 24.33 -5.50 -0.31
CA THR A 38 25.23 -6.25 -1.20
C THR A 38 24.54 -7.48 -1.79
N ASN A 39 23.81 -8.24 -0.97
CA ASN A 39 23.11 -9.43 -1.43
C ASN A 39 21.99 -9.11 -2.42
N LEU A 40 21.28 -7.99 -2.25
CA LEU A 40 20.28 -7.55 -3.23
C LEU A 40 20.92 -7.11 -4.55
N ILE A 41 22.03 -6.35 -4.51
CA ILE A 41 22.76 -5.92 -5.71
C ILE A 41 23.19 -7.14 -6.52
N ASN A 42 23.71 -8.16 -5.83
CA ASN A 42 24.15 -9.41 -6.47
C ASN A 42 22.97 -10.22 -6.99
N ARG A 43 21.90 -10.43 -6.20
CA ARG A 43 20.73 -11.22 -6.61
C ARG A 43 20.04 -10.66 -7.85
N TYR A 44 19.85 -9.35 -7.92
CA TYR A 44 19.13 -8.72 -9.02
C TYR A 44 20.05 -8.17 -10.11
N GLU A 45 21.35 -8.45 -10.03
CA GLU A 45 22.37 -7.96 -10.97
C GLU A 45 22.24 -6.46 -11.22
N SER A 46 22.00 -5.70 -10.16
CA SER A 46 21.57 -4.30 -10.28
C SER A 46 22.70 -3.35 -10.69
N LYS A 47 23.95 -3.80 -10.70
CA LYS A 47 25.10 -2.95 -11.02
C LYS A 47 25.26 -2.81 -12.54
N GLN A 48 25.42 -1.57 -13.01
CA GLN A 48 25.75 -1.31 -14.41
C GLN A 48 27.09 -1.95 -14.80
N LYS A 49 27.14 -2.62 -15.96
CA LYS A 49 28.38 -3.20 -16.47
C LYS A 49 29.44 -2.12 -16.66
N GLY A 50 30.55 -2.22 -15.93
CA GLY A 50 31.66 -1.27 -15.98
C GLY A 50 31.39 0.08 -15.29
N GLY A 51 30.26 0.23 -14.58
CA GLY A 51 29.86 1.48 -13.92
C GLY A 51 29.65 1.34 -12.41
N ALA A 52 29.45 2.48 -11.75
CA ALA A 52 29.08 2.56 -10.33
C ALA A 52 27.56 2.65 -10.10
N LEU A 53 26.79 2.87 -11.17
CA LEU A 53 25.35 3.07 -11.07
C LEU A 53 24.59 1.78 -10.74
N LEU A 54 23.48 1.93 -10.05
CA LEU A 54 22.57 0.84 -9.66
C LEU A 54 21.20 1.00 -10.31
N TRP A 55 20.63 -0.12 -10.73
CA TRP A 55 19.35 -0.20 -11.42
C TRP A 55 18.17 -0.17 -10.43
N CYS A 56 17.20 0.69 -10.70
CA CYS A 56 15.90 0.69 -10.01
C CYS A 56 14.84 0.03 -10.92
N PRO A 57 14.21 -1.09 -10.49
CA PRO A 57 13.25 -1.83 -11.31
C PRO A 57 11.94 -1.07 -11.54
N ILE A 58 11.56 -0.15 -10.64
CA ILE A 58 10.36 0.68 -10.80
C ILE A 58 10.61 1.76 -11.84
N SER A 59 11.66 2.57 -11.70
CA SER A 59 11.90 3.63 -12.69
C SER A 59 12.48 3.14 -14.01
N ARG A 60 13.10 1.96 -14.01
CA ARG A 60 13.83 1.41 -15.16
C ARG A 60 15.01 2.29 -15.58
N ALA A 61 15.71 2.84 -14.59
CA ALA A 61 16.86 3.70 -14.79
C ALA A 61 17.98 3.37 -13.81
N TYR A 62 19.19 3.76 -14.19
CA TYR A 62 20.39 3.68 -13.38
C TYR A 62 20.56 4.98 -12.59
N TYR A 63 20.95 4.85 -11.32
CA TYR A 63 21.20 5.98 -10.41
C TYR A 63 22.51 5.77 -9.65
N GLU A 64 23.04 6.86 -9.10
CA GLU A 64 24.17 6.79 -8.19
C GLU A 64 23.82 5.94 -6.96
N SER A 65 24.83 5.30 -6.37
CA SER A 65 24.61 4.41 -5.23
C SER A 65 23.93 5.13 -4.06
N ASP A 66 24.22 6.41 -3.86
CA ASP A 66 23.71 7.19 -2.73
C ASP A 66 22.20 7.51 -2.84
N ASP A 67 21.66 7.55 -4.06
CA ASP A 67 20.23 7.74 -4.32
C ASP A 67 19.43 6.43 -4.22
N MET A 68 20.12 5.31 -4.05
CA MET A 68 19.55 3.97 -4.09
C MET A 68 19.51 3.35 -2.71
N THR A 69 18.40 2.73 -2.36
CA THR A 69 18.13 2.14 -1.04
C THR A 69 17.83 0.65 -1.16
N ALA A 70 18.30 -0.13 -0.19
CA ALA A 70 17.91 -1.53 -0.01
C ALA A 70 16.55 -1.58 0.70
N ALA A 71 15.49 -1.42 -0.09
CA ALA A 71 14.12 -1.36 0.40
C ALA A 71 13.66 -2.76 0.85
N HIS A 72 13.17 -2.86 2.08
CA HIS A 72 12.51 -4.07 2.57
C HIS A 72 11.04 -4.07 2.13
N VAL A 73 10.52 -5.24 1.76
CA VAL A 73 9.09 -5.42 1.47
C VAL A 73 8.32 -5.65 2.77
N VAL A 74 8.73 -6.66 3.56
CA VAL A 74 8.33 -6.80 4.96
C VAL A 74 9.31 -6.02 5.83
N PRO A 75 8.85 -5.03 6.61
CA PRO A 75 9.71 -4.19 7.42
C PRO A 75 10.58 -5.00 8.40
N TYR A 76 11.85 -4.61 8.52
CA TYR A 76 12.79 -5.20 9.48
C TYR A 76 12.26 -5.24 10.92
N ASN A 77 11.48 -4.22 11.31
CA ASN A 77 10.95 -4.14 12.66
C ASN A 77 10.00 -5.31 13.00
N THR A 78 9.35 -5.94 12.01
CA THR A 78 8.45 -7.09 12.19
C THR A 78 9.07 -8.14 13.12
N GLY A 79 10.37 -8.37 13.00
CA GLY A 79 11.14 -9.28 13.85
C GLY A 79 11.15 -10.71 13.29
N GLU A 80 12.31 -11.33 13.32
CA GLU A 80 12.55 -12.62 12.65
C GLU A 80 11.67 -13.75 13.23
N SER A 81 11.52 -13.82 14.55
CA SER A 81 10.65 -14.81 15.20
C SER A 81 9.18 -14.67 14.81
N ASN A 82 8.70 -13.43 14.66
CA ASN A 82 7.34 -13.16 14.18
C ASN A 82 7.22 -13.55 12.69
N CYS A 83 8.26 -13.31 11.90
CA CYS A 83 8.29 -13.70 10.49
C CYS A 83 8.26 -15.23 10.33
N ASN A 84 9.05 -15.99 11.10
CA ASN A 84 9.02 -17.45 11.08
C ASN A 84 7.62 -17.98 11.46
N TYR A 85 6.98 -17.36 12.46
CA TYR A 85 5.63 -17.77 12.82
C TYR A 85 4.61 -17.46 11.72
N LEU A 86 4.68 -16.26 11.13
CA LEU A 86 3.77 -15.81 10.08
C LEU A 86 3.94 -16.59 8.79
N PHE A 87 5.18 -16.73 8.32
CA PHE A 87 5.54 -17.16 6.97
C PHE A 87 6.06 -18.60 6.90
N GLY A 88 6.09 -19.33 8.02
CA GLY A 88 6.76 -20.63 8.12
C GLY A 88 8.27 -20.48 8.22
N ASP A 89 9.02 -21.57 8.08
CA ASP A 89 10.48 -21.51 8.19
C ASP A 89 11.11 -20.74 7.02
N ALA A 90 12.17 -19.99 7.33
CA ALA A 90 12.94 -19.29 6.32
C ALA A 90 13.69 -20.29 5.42
N GLU A 91 13.59 -20.10 4.11
CA GLU A 91 14.31 -20.92 3.11
C GLU A 91 15.81 -20.60 3.01
N SER A 92 16.31 -19.61 3.77
CA SER A 92 17.71 -19.21 3.73
C SER A 92 18.23 -18.89 5.13
N ASP A 93 19.52 -19.10 5.34
CA ASP A 93 20.22 -18.78 6.60
C ASP A 93 20.16 -17.29 6.98
N ASN A 94 19.77 -16.42 6.05
CA ASN A 94 19.56 -15.00 6.31
C ASN A 94 18.17 -14.69 6.91
N GLY A 95 17.37 -15.70 7.23
CA GLY A 95 16.00 -15.52 7.73
C GLY A 95 15.04 -14.97 6.67
N HIS A 96 13.87 -14.50 7.08
CA HIS A 96 12.92 -13.77 6.25
C HIS A 96 13.36 -12.31 6.06
N LEU A 97 13.82 -11.65 7.11
CA LEU A 97 14.02 -10.19 7.06
C LEU A 97 15.20 -9.79 6.19
N MET A 98 16.33 -10.49 6.33
CA MET A 98 17.57 -10.18 5.62
C MET A 98 17.76 -11.06 4.37
N CYS A 99 16.75 -11.84 3.97
CA CYS A 99 16.82 -12.53 2.68
C CYS A 99 16.58 -11.55 1.52
N PRO A 100 17.38 -11.62 0.44
CA PRO A 100 17.19 -10.81 -0.77
C PRO A 100 15.77 -10.86 -1.37
N SER A 101 15.05 -11.97 -1.17
CA SER A 101 13.67 -12.13 -1.66
C SER A 101 12.65 -11.26 -0.90
N ASN A 102 13.02 -10.70 0.25
CA ASN A 102 12.26 -9.70 1.02
C ASN A 102 12.67 -8.26 0.67
N GLY A 103 13.40 -8.02 -0.41
CA GLY A 103 13.80 -6.66 -0.76
C GLY A 103 13.98 -6.39 -2.24
N LEU A 104 14.19 -5.11 -2.52
CA LEU A 104 14.45 -4.52 -3.83
C LEU A 104 15.48 -3.39 -3.69
N LEU A 105 16.33 -3.19 -4.71
CA LEU A 105 17.06 -1.92 -4.84
C LEU A 105 16.14 -0.89 -5.48
N LEU A 106 15.74 0.11 -4.71
CA LEU A 106 14.84 1.17 -5.17
C LEU A 106 15.52 2.52 -5.02
N HIS A 107 15.23 3.44 -5.94
CA HIS A 107 15.56 4.85 -5.71
C HIS A 107 14.79 5.34 -4.47
N ALA A 108 15.41 6.18 -3.64
CA ALA A 108 14.92 6.57 -2.32
C ALA A 108 13.46 7.09 -2.32
N LYS A 109 13.06 7.82 -3.36
CA LYS A 109 11.66 8.29 -3.52
C LYS A 109 10.64 7.15 -3.63
N PHE A 110 10.97 6.02 -4.26
CA PHE A 110 10.07 4.87 -4.36
C PHE A 110 10.08 4.01 -3.09
N GLU A 111 11.24 3.86 -2.44
CA GLU A 111 11.31 3.23 -1.11
C GLU A 111 10.40 3.97 -0.14
N LYS A 112 10.49 5.32 -0.10
CA LYS A 112 9.61 6.14 0.71
C LYS A 112 8.13 5.95 0.36
N ALA A 113 7.78 5.93 -0.93
CA ALA A 113 6.39 5.73 -1.35
C ALA A 113 5.84 4.36 -0.94
N LEU A 114 6.67 3.31 -0.99
CA LEU A 114 6.32 1.96 -0.56
C LEU A 114 6.17 1.89 0.97
N ASP A 115 7.10 2.50 1.70
CA ASP A 115 7.11 2.55 3.17
C ASP A 115 5.92 3.35 3.72
N ASP A 116 5.54 4.43 3.01
CA ASP A 116 4.39 5.28 3.31
C ASP A 116 3.05 4.66 2.86
N GLY A 117 3.04 3.44 2.29
CA GLY A 117 1.82 2.81 1.80
C GLY A 117 1.08 3.62 0.73
N ARG A 118 1.84 4.40 -0.05
CA ARG A 118 1.32 5.22 -1.16
C ARG A 118 1.35 4.45 -2.48
N ILE A 119 2.19 3.43 -2.56
CA ILE A 119 2.21 2.44 -3.63
C ILE A 119 2.20 1.02 -3.05
N ALA A 120 1.75 0.08 -3.86
CA ALA A 120 1.92 -1.35 -3.66
C ALA A 120 2.60 -1.95 -4.89
N ILE A 121 3.28 -3.09 -4.72
CA ILE A 121 3.84 -3.88 -5.82
C ILE A 121 3.06 -5.18 -5.87
N VAL A 122 2.42 -5.45 -7.00
CA VAL A 122 1.48 -6.56 -7.16
C VAL A 122 1.79 -7.37 -8.42
N PRO A 123 1.36 -8.64 -8.52
CA PRO A 123 1.44 -9.41 -9.76
C PRO A 123 0.79 -8.66 -10.93
N ALA A 124 1.47 -8.65 -12.07
CA ALA A 124 0.88 -8.20 -13.32
C ALA A 124 0.27 -9.39 -14.08
N SER A 125 -0.79 -9.12 -14.83
CA SER A 125 -1.41 -10.02 -15.80
C SER A 125 -0.75 -9.83 -17.17
N LYS A 126 -0.91 -10.81 -18.07
CA LYS A 126 -0.46 -10.73 -19.46
C LYS A 126 -1.16 -9.63 -20.25
N ASP A 127 -2.37 -9.27 -19.82
CA ASP A 127 -3.20 -8.23 -20.46
C ASP A 127 -2.95 -6.83 -19.89
N ASP A 128 -2.08 -6.69 -18.89
CA ASP A 128 -1.72 -5.37 -18.36
C ASP A 128 -0.92 -4.57 -19.41
N ILE A 129 -1.34 -3.32 -19.60
CA ILE A 129 -0.68 -2.35 -20.48
C ILE A 129 0.22 -1.48 -19.64
N ASP A 130 1.50 -1.38 -20.03
CA ASP A 130 2.40 -0.44 -19.40
C ASP A 130 2.04 1.01 -19.79
N PRO A 131 1.79 1.92 -18.83
CA PRO A 131 1.31 3.27 -19.12
C PRO A 131 2.34 4.15 -19.84
N GLU A 132 3.64 3.88 -19.71
CA GLU A 132 4.67 4.65 -20.42
C GLU A 132 4.91 4.11 -21.83
N MET A 133 4.92 2.78 -21.99
CA MET A 133 5.20 2.15 -23.29
C MET A 133 3.94 1.92 -24.14
N ASN A 134 2.75 2.15 -23.58
CA ASN A 134 1.44 1.91 -24.20
C ASN A 134 1.34 0.56 -24.93
N SER A 135 1.89 -0.49 -24.32
CA SER A 135 1.95 -1.84 -24.87
C SER A 135 1.87 -2.87 -23.76
N THR A 136 1.35 -4.06 -24.10
CA THR A 136 1.47 -5.21 -23.22
C THR A 136 2.93 -5.63 -23.16
N VAL A 137 3.42 -5.89 -21.97
CA VAL A 137 4.78 -6.39 -21.82
C VAL A 137 4.70 -7.91 -21.99
N ASN A 138 5.23 -8.40 -23.11
CA ASN A 138 5.27 -9.82 -23.38
C ASN A 138 6.37 -10.46 -22.54
N PHE A 139 5.96 -10.96 -21.38
CA PHE A 139 6.82 -11.70 -20.47
C PHE A 139 7.05 -13.10 -21.01
N GLY A 140 8.27 -13.60 -20.90
CA GLY A 140 8.56 -15.00 -21.23
C GLY A 140 7.62 -15.93 -20.46
N HIS A 141 7.43 -17.16 -20.93
CA HIS A 141 6.46 -18.09 -20.34
C HIS A 141 6.73 -18.43 -18.85
N ASN A 142 7.93 -18.08 -18.34
CA ASN A 142 8.38 -18.26 -16.96
C ASN A 142 8.57 -16.94 -16.19
N ASP A 143 8.37 -15.80 -16.84
CA ASP A 143 8.50 -14.51 -16.18
C ASP A 143 7.27 -14.23 -15.32
N GLU A 144 7.49 -14.00 -14.03
CA GLU A 144 6.48 -13.46 -13.13
C GLU A 144 6.62 -11.93 -13.07
N PRO A 145 5.78 -11.18 -13.81
CA PRO A 145 5.87 -9.74 -13.80
C PRO A 145 5.18 -9.13 -12.58
N TYR A 146 5.73 -8.00 -12.15
CA TYR A 146 5.11 -7.16 -11.16
C TYR A 146 4.78 -5.80 -11.74
N LYS A 147 3.75 -5.16 -11.20
CA LYS A 147 3.40 -3.78 -11.49
C LYS A 147 3.29 -2.96 -10.22
N VAL A 148 3.48 -1.66 -10.36
CA VAL A 148 3.14 -0.69 -9.33
C VAL A 148 1.63 -0.45 -9.34
N LYS A 149 1.02 -0.43 -8.16
CA LYS A 149 -0.31 0.13 -7.94
C LYS A 149 -0.24 1.35 -7.05
N VAL A 150 -0.75 2.46 -7.53
CA VAL A 150 -0.78 3.73 -6.81
C VAL A 150 -2.02 3.76 -5.92
N LEU A 151 -1.78 3.83 -4.62
CA LEU A 151 -2.82 3.95 -3.59
C LEU A 151 -3.12 5.42 -3.29
N ASP A 152 -2.12 6.30 -3.41
CA ASP A 152 -2.27 7.73 -3.19
C ASP A 152 -2.31 8.49 -4.52
N ALA A 153 -3.50 8.97 -4.90
CA ALA A 153 -3.74 9.68 -6.16
C ALA A 153 -2.87 10.93 -6.35
N THR A 154 -2.33 11.51 -5.27
CA THR A 154 -1.37 12.63 -5.38
C THR A 154 -0.09 12.23 -6.12
N LEU A 155 0.23 10.93 -6.19
CA LEU A 155 1.35 10.43 -6.97
C LEU A 155 1.12 10.43 -8.49
N ASN A 156 -0.14 10.54 -8.93
CA ASN A 156 -0.50 10.52 -10.36
C ASN A 156 -0.59 11.93 -10.98
N LEU A 157 -0.24 12.98 -10.23
CA LEU A 157 -0.27 14.36 -10.73
C LEU A 157 0.75 14.54 -11.88
N PRO A 158 0.37 15.16 -13.02
CA PRO A 158 1.27 15.36 -14.17
C PRO A 158 2.57 16.08 -13.85
N GLU A 159 2.55 16.97 -12.86
CA GLU A 159 3.68 17.80 -12.43
C GLU A 159 4.64 17.04 -11.52
N LEU A 160 4.21 15.91 -10.96
CA LEU A 160 5.00 15.14 -10.03
C LEU A 160 5.92 14.17 -10.76
N ASN A 161 7.20 14.19 -10.39
CA ASN A 161 8.20 13.24 -10.86
C ASN A 161 8.79 12.45 -9.68
N LEU A 162 8.70 11.12 -9.76
CA LEU A 162 9.35 10.20 -8.81
C LEU A 162 10.58 9.61 -9.49
N GLY A 163 11.75 10.15 -9.17
CA GLY A 163 12.98 9.83 -9.92
C GLY A 163 12.80 10.22 -11.39
N ALA A 164 13.04 9.29 -12.30
CA ALA A 164 12.84 9.47 -13.73
C ALA A 164 11.40 9.20 -14.23
N VAL A 165 10.43 8.91 -13.35
CA VAL A 165 9.05 8.54 -13.74
C VAL A 165 8.08 9.69 -13.50
N LYS A 166 7.31 10.04 -14.54
CA LYS A 166 6.19 10.98 -14.44
C LYS A 166 5.03 10.34 -13.69
N GLY A 167 4.33 11.11 -12.85
CA GLY A 167 3.21 10.63 -12.04
C GLY A 167 2.18 9.80 -12.80
N PRO A 168 1.64 10.28 -13.94
CA PRO A 168 0.67 9.53 -14.74
C PRO A 168 1.16 8.19 -15.29
N HIS A 169 2.48 7.97 -15.32
CA HIS A 169 3.10 6.72 -15.77
C HIS A 169 3.44 5.77 -14.62
N LEU A 170 3.01 6.07 -13.38
CA LEU A 170 3.34 5.27 -12.21
C LEU A 170 2.32 4.15 -11.94
N ASP A 171 1.01 4.42 -12.00
CA ASP A 171 0.01 3.37 -11.80
C ASP A 171 -0.01 2.38 -12.97
N GLY A 172 0.09 1.09 -12.66
CA GLY A 172 0.20 0.04 -13.67
C GLY A 172 1.59 -0.13 -14.26
N ARG A 173 2.58 0.70 -13.85
CA ARG A 173 3.95 0.59 -14.35
C ARG A 173 4.55 -0.77 -14.05
N ILE A 174 5.01 -1.44 -15.10
CA ILE A 174 5.57 -2.78 -15.01
C ILE A 174 7.03 -2.73 -14.55
N LEU A 175 7.41 -3.52 -13.54
CA LEU A 175 8.79 -3.56 -13.05
C LEU A 175 9.70 -4.28 -14.06
N LYS A 176 10.94 -3.80 -14.21
CA LYS A 176 11.95 -4.42 -15.07
C LYS A 176 13.12 -4.94 -14.24
N PHE A 177 13.36 -6.24 -14.30
CA PHE A 177 14.50 -6.93 -13.69
C PHE A 177 15.50 -7.34 -14.76
N TRP A 178 16.76 -7.56 -14.38
CA TRP A 178 17.82 -8.01 -15.31
C TRP A 178 17.96 -9.52 -15.42
N ASN A 179 17.40 -10.26 -14.47
CA ASN A 179 17.39 -11.71 -14.43
C ASN A 179 16.02 -12.20 -13.92
N ASP A 180 15.87 -13.50 -13.70
CA ASP A 180 14.61 -14.13 -13.30
C ASP A 180 14.33 -14.02 -11.78
N ASN A 181 15.23 -13.40 -11.01
CA ASN A 181 15.01 -13.24 -9.58
C ASN A 181 13.90 -12.22 -9.30
N ARG A 182 12.99 -12.61 -8.41
CA ARG A 182 11.84 -11.80 -7.99
C ARG A 182 11.75 -11.76 -6.46
N PRO A 183 11.21 -10.67 -5.87
CA PRO A 183 10.71 -10.73 -4.51
C PRO A 183 9.65 -11.83 -4.37
N LYS A 184 9.53 -12.42 -3.18
CA LYS A 184 8.51 -13.43 -2.94
C LYS A 184 7.13 -12.80 -2.82
N LYS A 185 6.15 -13.39 -3.50
CA LYS A 185 4.76 -12.92 -3.48
C LYS A 185 4.17 -12.86 -2.07
N ARG A 186 4.54 -13.74 -1.14
CA ARG A 186 4.07 -13.69 0.28
C ARG A 186 4.44 -12.40 0.98
N TYR A 187 5.63 -11.87 0.72
CA TYR A 187 6.07 -10.60 1.29
C TYR A 187 5.35 -9.43 0.63
N LEU A 188 5.21 -9.46 -0.71
CA LEU A 188 4.48 -8.43 -1.46
C LEU A 188 3.00 -8.37 -1.06
N TRP A 189 2.37 -9.52 -0.89
CA TRP A 189 0.99 -9.62 -0.45
C TRP A 189 0.84 -9.09 0.97
N PHE A 190 1.71 -9.50 1.90
CA PHE A 190 1.70 -9.00 3.28
C PHE A 190 1.87 -7.46 3.31
N ASN A 191 2.82 -6.91 2.55
CA ASN A 191 3.00 -5.46 2.45
C ASN A 191 1.73 -4.78 1.92
N THR A 192 1.13 -5.34 0.86
CA THR A 192 -0.07 -4.79 0.21
C THR A 192 -1.27 -4.78 1.14
N ILE A 193 -1.60 -5.93 1.75
CA ILE A 193 -2.76 -6.04 2.65
C ILE A 193 -2.60 -5.14 3.89
N ILE A 194 -1.39 -5.05 4.45
CA ILE A 194 -1.16 -4.16 5.58
C ILE A 194 -1.28 -2.70 5.16
N ASN A 195 -0.78 -2.31 3.99
CA ASN A 195 -0.93 -0.94 3.49
C ASN A 195 -2.41 -0.56 3.30
N ILE A 196 -3.22 -1.46 2.73
CA ILE A 196 -4.68 -1.25 2.61
C ILE A 196 -5.33 -1.16 4.00
N ALA A 197 -4.97 -2.05 4.92
CA ALA A 197 -5.48 -2.04 6.30
C ALA A 197 -5.18 -0.72 7.02
N ARG A 198 -3.95 -0.20 6.86
CA ARG A 198 -3.54 1.09 7.44
C ARG A 198 -4.28 2.27 6.83
N ARG A 199 -4.55 2.22 5.52
CA ARG A 199 -5.34 3.24 4.82
C ARG A 199 -6.81 3.24 5.25
N ARG A 200 -7.43 2.07 5.43
CA ARG A 200 -8.76 1.94 6.04
C ARG A 200 -8.78 2.59 7.41
N ARG A 201 -7.82 2.24 8.28
CA ARG A 201 -7.74 2.83 9.63
C ARG A 201 -7.61 4.35 9.59
N ALA A 202 -6.75 4.86 8.72
CA ALA A 202 -6.56 6.30 8.54
C ALA A 202 -7.74 6.98 7.83
N ARG A 203 -8.74 6.22 7.36
CA ARG A 203 -9.90 6.68 6.58
C ARG A 203 -9.48 7.48 5.35
N VAL A 204 -8.43 7.01 4.67
CA VAL A 204 -7.93 7.66 3.46
C VAL A 204 -9.01 7.61 2.37
N PRO A 205 -9.32 8.73 1.69
CA PRO A 205 -10.27 8.71 0.57
C PRO A 205 -9.88 7.67 -0.48
N GLY A 206 -10.87 6.91 -0.96
CA GLY A 206 -10.66 5.85 -1.95
C GLY A 206 -10.19 4.50 -1.40
N TRP A 207 -9.94 4.36 -0.09
CA TRP A 207 -9.51 3.08 0.50
C TRP A 207 -10.39 1.86 0.15
N PRO A 208 -11.73 1.95 0.02
CA PRO A 208 -12.54 0.78 -0.35
C PRO A 208 -12.19 0.25 -1.74
N SER A 209 -11.81 1.13 -2.67
CA SER A 209 -11.39 0.76 -4.02
C SER A 209 -10.02 0.06 -4.02
N ASP A 210 -9.16 0.32 -3.04
CA ASP A 210 -7.86 -0.35 -2.91
C ASP A 210 -8.02 -1.86 -2.68
N MET A 211 -9.14 -2.32 -2.12
CA MET A 211 -9.44 -3.75 -1.96
C MET A 211 -9.50 -4.50 -3.28
N ALA A 212 -9.82 -3.82 -4.40
CA ALA A 212 -9.80 -4.42 -5.72
C ALA A 212 -8.39 -4.84 -6.16
N ILE A 213 -7.33 -4.27 -5.56
CA ILE A 213 -5.95 -4.64 -5.83
C ILE A 213 -5.65 -6.07 -5.36
N LEU A 214 -6.26 -6.51 -4.25
CA LEU A 214 -6.12 -7.89 -3.78
C LEU A 214 -6.81 -8.89 -4.73
N LYS A 215 -7.86 -8.46 -5.45
CA LYS A 215 -8.55 -9.26 -6.48
C LYS A 215 -7.73 -9.39 -7.75
N GLY A 216 -6.90 -8.39 -8.06
CA GLY A 216 -6.16 -8.28 -9.31
C GLY A 216 -4.83 -9.02 -9.24
N GLY A 217 -4.81 -10.28 -9.70
CA GLY A 217 -3.57 -11.03 -9.92
C GLY A 217 -3.55 -12.40 -9.25
N MET A 218 -2.69 -13.28 -9.75
CA MET A 218 -2.45 -14.59 -9.16
C MET A 218 -1.41 -14.46 -8.06
N TRP A 219 -1.86 -14.38 -6.80
CA TRP A 219 -0.96 -14.37 -5.65
C TRP A 219 -0.41 -15.75 -5.35
N ALA A 220 -0.98 -16.84 -5.88
CA ALA A 220 -0.50 -18.20 -5.63
C ALA A 220 1.02 -18.38 -5.88
N SER A 221 1.69 -19.03 -4.93
CA SER A 221 3.00 -19.67 -5.12
C SER A 221 3.04 -20.96 -4.30
N PRO A 222 3.88 -21.95 -4.67
CA PRO A 222 3.99 -23.20 -3.91
C PRO A 222 4.47 -22.97 -2.46
N GLY A 223 3.96 -23.77 -1.51
CA GLY A 223 4.45 -23.84 -0.13
C GLY A 223 3.50 -23.31 0.94
N GLU A 224 3.96 -23.36 2.18
CA GLU A 224 3.34 -22.72 3.34
C GLU A 224 3.57 -21.19 3.28
N TRP A 225 2.52 -20.40 3.45
CA TRP A 225 2.52 -18.97 3.10
C TRP A 225 2.27 -18.05 4.28
N LEU A 226 1.07 -18.07 4.84
CA LEU A 226 0.62 -17.16 5.90
C LEU A 226 -0.37 -17.88 6.81
N ARG A 227 -0.10 -17.87 8.12
CA ARG A 227 -1.05 -18.42 9.10
C ARG A 227 -2.33 -17.60 9.13
N ARG A 228 -3.46 -18.24 8.78
CA ARG A 228 -4.78 -17.58 8.67
C ARG A 228 -5.18 -16.92 9.99
N SER A 229 -5.16 -17.68 11.08
CA SER A 229 -5.49 -17.22 12.43
C SER A 229 -4.66 -16.01 12.90
N THR A 230 -3.38 -15.93 12.53
CA THR A 230 -2.54 -14.77 12.88
C THR A 230 -2.90 -13.54 12.06
N MET A 231 -3.20 -13.71 10.77
CA MET A 231 -3.67 -12.61 9.92
C MET A 231 -5.02 -12.06 10.38
N HIS A 232 -5.92 -12.91 10.89
CA HIS A 232 -7.16 -12.44 11.53
C HIS A 232 -6.86 -11.46 12.66
N CYS A 233 -6.01 -11.86 13.61
CA CYS A 233 -5.62 -11.02 14.73
C CYS A 233 -4.96 -9.71 14.25
N ILE A 234 -4.03 -9.76 13.30
CA ILE A 234 -3.35 -8.57 12.76
C ILE A 234 -4.35 -7.60 12.11
N LEU A 235 -5.27 -8.10 11.29
CA LEU A 235 -6.24 -7.25 10.57
C LEU A 235 -7.27 -6.63 11.52
N ARG A 236 -7.73 -7.37 12.54
CA ARG A 236 -8.58 -6.80 13.61
C ARG A 236 -7.87 -5.64 14.30
N GLN A 237 -6.58 -5.77 14.58
CA GLN A 237 -5.80 -4.74 15.29
C GLN A 237 -5.41 -3.55 14.42
N ILE A 238 -5.04 -3.77 13.15
CA ILE A 238 -4.53 -2.71 12.28
C ILE A 238 -5.67 -1.99 11.56
N ALA A 239 -6.67 -2.71 11.05
CA ALA A 239 -7.76 -2.14 10.25
C ALA A 239 -9.08 -1.97 11.03
N PHE A 240 -9.16 -2.46 12.27
CA PHE A 240 -10.40 -2.43 13.08
C PHE A 240 -11.57 -3.10 12.36
N VAL A 241 -11.31 -4.25 11.74
CA VAL A 241 -12.31 -5.04 11.00
C VAL A 241 -12.96 -6.05 11.95
N GLU A 242 -14.28 -6.16 11.90
CA GLU A 242 -15.02 -7.18 12.65
C GLU A 242 -14.84 -8.57 12.04
N ASP A 243 -14.86 -8.64 10.71
CA ASP A 243 -14.67 -9.84 9.92
C ASP A 243 -13.44 -9.72 8.99
N PRO A 244 -12.28 -10.27 9.40
CA PRO A 244 -11.07 -10.30 8.57
C PRO A 244 -11.22 -11.06 7.25
N GLU A 245 -12.24 -11.91 7.10
CA GLU A 245 -12.43 -12.69 5.87
C GLU A 245 -12.78 -11.81 4.67
N GLU A 246 -13.32 -10.61 4.94
CA GLU A 246 -13.47 -9.54 3.95
C GLU A 246 -12.15 -9.25 3.22
N TYR A 247 -10.98 -9.53 3.82
CA TYR A 247 -9.67 -9.34 3.19
C TYR A 247 -9.06 -10.62 2.65
N LEU A 248 -9.27 -11.73 3.36
CA LEU A 248 -8.52 -12.96 3.18
C LEU A 248 -9.11 -13.87 2.10
N GLU A 249 -10.42 -13.80 1.88
CA GLU A 249 -11.11 -14.58 0.84
C GLU A 249 -11.27 -13.81 -0.49
N ILE A 250 -10.56 -12.69 -0.62
CA ILE A 250 -10.61 -11.89 -1.84
C ILE A 250 -9.77 -12.53 -2.95
N GLY A 251 -10.46 -13.10 -3.94
CA GLY A 251 -9.89 -13.50 -5.23
C GLY A 251 -8.96 -14.72 -5.14
N LEU A 252 -7.98 -14.80 -6.06
CA LEU A 252 -6.89 -15.78 -6.02
C LEU A 252 -5.81 -15.34 -5.02
N GLY A 253 -6.23 -15.14 -3.78
CA GLY A 253 -5.39 -14.75 -2.65
C GLY A 253 -4.29 -15.78 -2.33
N PRO A 254 -3.44 -15.49 -1.34
CA PRO A 254 -2.38 -16.42 -0.94
C PRO A 254 -2.97 -17.73 -0.42
N THR A 255 -2.20 -18.80 -0.52
CA THR A 255 -2.49 -20.01 0.26
C THR A 255 -2.41 -19.63 1.74
N LEU A 256 -3.49 -19.79 2.50
CA LEU A 256 -3.44 -19.58 3.95
C LEU A 256 -3.31 -20.92 4.67
N ILE A 257 -2.47 -20.98 5.69
CA ILE A 257 -2.22 -22.18 6.48
C ILE A 257 -3.12 -22.16 7.71
N GLY A 258 -3.72 -23.33 8.00
CA GLY A 258 -4.55 -23.53 9.19
C GLY A 258 -5.92 -22.89 9.08
N GLY A 259 -6.74 -23.10 10.11
CA GLY A 259 -8.07 -22.53 10.22
C GLY A 259 -8.08 -21.08 10.72
N PRO A 260 -9.26 -20.43 10.72
CA PRO A 260 -9.45 -19.09 11.27
C PRO A 260 -9.43 -19.04 12.81
N GLU A 261 -9.31 -20.18 13.48
CA GLU A 261 -9.32 -20.27 14.94
C GLU A 261 -8.14 -19.52 15.56
N GLU A 262 -8.44 -18.40 16.22
CA GLU A 262 -7.45 -17.56 16.88
C GLU A 262 -7.00 -18.21 18.20
N THR A 263 -5.70 -18.49 18.33
CA THR A 263 -5.12 -18.92 19.60
C THR A 263 -4.57 -17.73 20.40
N PRO A 264 -4.40 -17.84 21.73
CA PRO A 264 -3.73 -16.80 22.52
C PRO A 264 -2.36 -16.42 21.96
N PHE A 265 -1.63 -17.40 21.42
CA PHE A 265 -0.32 -17.17 20.80
C PHE A 265 -0.43 -16.39 19.48
N CYS A 266 -1.45 -16.64 18.66
CA CYS A 266 -1.72 -15.83 17.46
C CYS A 266 -1.96 -14.36 17.82
N ARG A 267 -2.70 -14.09 18.90
CA ARG A 267 -2.96 -12.73 19.39
C ARG A 267 -1.69 -12.06 19.88
N GLU A 268 -0.87 -12.76 20.65
CA GLU A 268 0.41 -12.24 21.13
C GLU A 268 1.36 -11.86 19.98
N ILE A 269 1.45 -12.71 18.95
CA ILE A 269 2.24 -12.40 17.75
C ILE A 269 1.66 -11.19 17.02
N ALA A 270 0.34 -11.14 16.86
CA ALA A 270 -0.32 -10.01 16.22
C ALA A 270 -0.08 -8.71 16.99
N ASP A 271 -0.16 -8.70 18.32
CA ASP A 271 0.13 -7.53 19.16
C ASP A 271 1.57 -7.04 18.92
N ARG A 272 2.54 -7.97 18.96
CA ARG A 272 3.96 -7.66 18.70
C ARG A 272 4.19 -7.09 17.31
N VAL A 273 3.46 -7.58 16.31
CA VAL A 273 3.56 -7.09 14.93
C VAL A 273 2.87 -5.73 14.82
N ALA A 274 1.60 -5.62 15.22
CA ALA A 274 0.80 -4.41 15.13
C ALA A 274 1.44 -3.22 15.83
N VAL A 275 2.03 -3.39 17.03
CA VAL A 275 2.76 -2.33 17.74
C VAL A 275 3.88 -1.74 16.88
N LYS A 276 4.55 -2.57 16.07
CA LYS A 276 5.68 -2.13 15.23
C LYS A 276 5.24 -1.65 13.85
N LEU A 277 4.10 -2.12 13.37
CA LEU A 277 3.48 -1.67 12.12
C LEU A 277 2.71 -0.34 12.30
N ASN A 278 2.45 0.06 13.54
CA ASN A 278 1.69 1.25 13.91
C ASN A 278 2.60 2.30 14.56
N PRO A 279 2.95 3.40 13.87
CA PRO A 279 3.54 4.53 14.58
C PRO A 279 2.55 5.02 15.66
N PRO A 280 3.02 5.39 16.86
CA PRO A 280 2.23 6.17 17.79
C PRO A 280 1.65 7.37 17.03
N ARG A 281 0.41 7.78 17.33
CA ARG A 281 -0.14 9.04 16.81
C ARG A 281 0.92 10.12 17.04
N ALA A 282 1.56 10.60 15.97
CA ALA A 282 2.40 11.77 16.05
C ALA A 282 1.49 12.91 16.49
N GLN A 283 1.54 13.23 17.78
CA GLN A 283 1.09 14.50 18.31
C GLN A 283 2.10 15.48 17.72
N LYS A 284 1.76 16.09 16.56
CA LYS A 284 2.64 17.06 15.90
C LYS A 284 2.93 18.17 16.91
N TYR A 285 4.14 18.19 17.47
CA TYR A 285 4.80 19.44 17.80
C TYR A 285 5.17 20.09 16.45
N GLY A 286 4.79 21.36 16.30
CA GLY A 286 4.88 22.08 15.04
C GLY A 286 6.32 22.22 14.59
N ASP A 287 6.61 21.75 13.38
CA ASP A 287 7.66 22.30 12.54
C ASP A 287 6.97 22.83 11.28
N GLU A 288 6.87 24.16 11.25
CA GLU A 288 6.54 24.96 10.08
C GLU A 288 7.77 24.98 9.18
N ASP A 289 7.83 24.13 8.17
CA ASP A 289 8.60 24.40 6.93
C ASP A 289 8.32 23.32 5.88
N SER A 290 7.23 23.47 5.13
CA SER A 290 7.07 22.83 3.82
C SER A 290 6.17 23.67 2.90
N PRO A 291 6.72 24.41 1.92
CA PRO A 291 5.98 25.42 1.17
C PRO A 291 5.25 24.86 -0.07
N VAL A 292 4.63 23.67 0.00
CA VAL A 292 3.89 23.08 -1.13
C VAL A 292 2.49 22.58 -0.72
N GLN A 293 1.75 23.37 0.05
CA GLN A 293 0.43 22.92 0.55
C GLN A 293 -0.79 23.78 0.16
N SER A 294 -0.67 24.85 -0.63
CA SER A 294 -1.80 25.79 -0.78
C SER A 294 -2.49 25.89 -2.15
N ARG A 295 -2.22 25.03 -3.14
CA ARG A 295 -2.80 25.20 -4.49
C ARG A 295 -3.83 24.17 -4.98
N VAL A 296 -4.08 23.09 -4.25
CA VAL A 296 -4.89 21.98 -4.83
C VAL A 296 -6.40 22.17 -4.65
N TYR A 297 -6.89 23.10 -3.82
CA TYR A 297 -8.33 23.29 -3.63
C TYR A 297 -8.74 24.75 -3.47
N SER A 298 -8.66 25.53 -4.55
CA SER A 298 -9.51 26.71 -4.68
C SER A 298 -10.92 26.25 -5.02
N ASN A 299 -11.84 26.43 -4.07
CA ASN A 299 -13.25 26.15 -4.16
C ASN A 299 -13.92 26.98 -5.29
N PRO A 300 -14.59 26.40 -6.30
CA PRO A 300 -15.31 27.19 -7.31
C PRO A 300 -16.64 27.76 -6.81
N PHE A 301 -17.03 27.53 -5.55
CA PHE A 301 -18.32 27.97 -5.00
C PHE A 301 -18.43 29.47 -4.63
N SER A 302 -17.46 30.32 -4.98
CA SER A 302 -17.51 31.77 -4.67
C SER A 302 -17.93 32.66 -5.84
N GLN A 303 -18.39 32.12 -6.97
CA GLN A 303 -18.91 32.92 -8.09
C GLN A 303 -20.29 32.44 -8.57
N LEU A 304 -21.25 32.27 -7.66
CA LEU A 304 -22.65 32.32 -8.03
C LEU A 304 -23.18 33.73 -7.82
N ASP A 305 -23.52 34.30 -8.96
CA ASP A 305 -24.00 35.63 -9.28
C ASP A 305 -25.16 36.08 -8.38
N ARG A 306 -25.03 37.32 -7.88
CA ARG A 306 -26.08 38.08 -7.22
C ARG A 306 -26.96 38.71 -8.30
N SER A 307 -27.86 37.95 -8.91
CA SER A 307 -29.02 38.54 -9.59
C SER A 307 -30.11 37.51 -9.89
N MET A 308 -31.23 37.59 -9.18
CA MET A 308 -32.61 37.60 -9.72
C MET A 308 -33.66 37.25 -8.64
N PRO A 309 -34.89 37.77 -8.77
CA PRO A 309 -35.74 38.10 -7.63
C PRO A 309 -36.77 37.01 -7.28
N TYR A 310 -37.17 37.02 -6.01
CA TYR A 310 -38.33 36.32 -5.47
C TYR A 310 -39.60 36.62 -6.27
N ARG A 311 -40.28 35.58 -6.76
CA ARG A 311 -41.72 35.60 -7.06
C ARG A 311 -42.45 34.64 -6.14
N MET A 312 -43.26 35.21 -5.26
CA MET A 312 -44.37 34.56 -4.58
C MET A 312 -45.41 34.09 -5.61
N CYS A 313 -45.91 32.86 -5.45
CA CYS A 313 -47.28 32.52 -5.81
C CYS A 313 -47.90 31.76 -4.63
N HIS A 314 -48.96 32.37 -4.11
CA HIS A 314 -49.91 31.83 -3.15
C HIS A 314 -51.05 31.10 -3.90
N VAL A 315 -51.89 30.39 -3.12
CA VAL A 315 -53.28 29.94 -3.42
C VAL A 315 -53.34 28.59 -4.18
N MET A 316 -54.09 27.53 -3.85
CA MET A 316 -55.30 27.19 -3.03
C MET A 316 -55.24 25.65 -2.82
N SER A 317 -55.49 25.01 -1.67
CA SER A 317 -56.79 24.77 -0.99
C SER A 317 -57.88 24.30 -1.97
N ASP A 318 -58.16 22.98 -2.02
CA ASP A 318 -59.41 22.39 -1.48
C ASP A 318 -59.80 21.00 -2.03
N TYR A 319 -60.21 20.16 -1.07
CA TYR A 319 -61.35 19.22 -1.05
C TYR A 319 -61.31 17.77 -1.58
N CYS A 320 -61.95 16.94 -0.73
CA CYS A 320 -62.58 15.62 -0.84
C CYS A 320 -61.67 14.38 -0.72
N ASP A 321 -61.63 13.62 0.38
CA ASP A 321 -62.66 12.85 1.14
C ASP A 321 -63.15 11.54 0.47
N VAL A 322 -63.08 10.46 1.28
CA VAL A 322 -63.91 9.22 1.30
C VAL A 322 -63.49 8.14 0.27
N CYS A 323 -63.21 6.86 0.60
CA CYS A 323 -63.85 5.94 1.55
C CYS A 323 -62.92 4.76 1.93
N ASP A 324 -62.98 4.34 3.20
CA ASP A 324 -62.68 2.99 3.69
C ASP A 324 -63.63 1.93 3.09
N ASP A 325 -63.16 0.68 2.93
CA ASP A 325 -63.68 -0.49 3.68
C ASP A 325 -63.27 -1.86 3.09
N GLY A 326 -62.79 -2.75 3.97
CA GLY A 326 -62.95 -4.22 3.98
C GLY A 326 -62.28 -5.05 2.87
N GLY A 327 -61.73 -6.25 3.07
CA GLY A 327 -61.81 -7.24 4.15
C GLY A 327 -61.69 -8.66 3.52
N TYR A 328 -60.82 -9.50 4.11
CA TYR A 328 -60.78 -10.98 4.16
C TYR A 328 -60.84 -11.92 2.93
N GLY A 329 -60.00 -12.97 3.02
CA GLY A 329 -60.14 -14.33 2.42
C GLY A 329 -59.23 -14.57 1.22
N TRP A 330 -58.34 -15.57 1.15
CA TRP A 330 -58.23 -16.91 1.77
C TRP A 330 -56.76 -17.29 2.01
#